data_AF-A0ABD6ARM6-F1
#
_entry.id   AF-A0ABD6ARM6-F1
#
_cell.length_a   1.000
_cell.length_b   1.000
_cell.length_c   1.000
_cell.angle_alpha   90.00
_cell.angle_beta   90.00
_cell.angle_gamma   90.00
#
_symmetry.space_group_name_H-M   'P 1'
#
loop_
_entity.id
_entity.type
_entity.pdbx_description
1 polymer ?
#
loop_
_entity_poly.entity_id
_entity_poly.type
_entity_poly.pdbx_seq_one_letter_code
_entity_poly.pdbx_strand_id
1 'polypeptide(L)'
;MDSLAPSNVPLYETDEERARLWTRCGERGLPVVAVRVGERGYVVRYDLGTVDRRLTDAALQRLREQVLAFHDRAPGVDRDSQVDRVGGETGRHTGELHADTERTARRLASHVAETVLDSSSWHRD
;
A
#
# COMPACT_ATOMS: atom_id res chain seq x y z
N MET A 1 8.27 13.41 7.41
CA MET A 1 8.05 12.29 6.49
C MET A 1 7.60 11.14 7.36
N ASP A 2 6.30 10.86 7.38
CA ASP A 2 5.70 9.87 8.28
C ASP A 2 5.89 8.47 7.68
N SER A 3 7.04 7.86 7.92
CA SER A 3 7.30 6.48 7.53
C SER A 3 6.74 5.51 8.59
N LEU A 4 5.94 4.53 8.18
CA LEU A 4 5.56 3.41 9.05
C LEU A 4 6.71 2.40 9.11
N ALA A 5 7.28 2.16 10.29
CA ALA A 5 8.20 1.05 10.47
C ALA A 5 7.49 -0.28 10.13
N PRO A 6 8.14 -1.27 9.50
CA PRO A 6 7.49 -2.53 9.11
C PRO A 6 6.80 -3.27 10.26
N SER A 7 7.36 -3.20 11.47
CA SER A 7 6.78 -3.78 12.69
C SER A 7 5.48 -3.10 13.13
N ASN A 8 5.28 -1.84 12.72
CA ASN A 8 4.14 -1.02 13.12
C ASN A 8 3.02 -1.04 12.07
N VAL A 9 3.24 -1.71 10.92
CA VAL A 9 2.19 -1.91 9.93
C VAL A 9 1.11 -2.81 10.53
N PRO A 10 -0.16 -2.37 10.55
CA PRO A 10 -1.25 -3.19 11.08
C PRO A 10 -1.51 -4.40 10.18
N LEU A 11 -1.76 -5.54 10.81
CA LEU A 11 -2.31 -6.74 10.17
C LEU A 11 -3.79 -6.85 10.49
N TYR A 12 -4.54 -7.43 9.58
CA TYR A 12 -5.90 -7.88 9.83
C TYR A 12 -6.19 -9.15 9.04
N GLU A 13 -7.01 -10.02 9.61
CA GLU A 13 -7.44 -11.27 8.99
C GLU A 13 -8.95 -11.23 8.72
N THR A 14 -9.71 -10.61 9.61
CA THR A 14 -11.18 -10.57 9.51
C THR A 14 -11.71 -9.23 9.00
N ASP A 15 -12.96 -9.26 8.56
CA ASP A 15 -13.69 -8.08 8.11
C ASP A 15 -14.00 -7.11 9.27
N GLU A 16 -14.19 -7.61 10.49
CA GLU A 16 -14.37 -6.78 11.68
C GLU A 16 -13.08 -6.03 12.05
N GLU A 17 -11.93 -6.70 11.97
CA GLU A 17 -10.63 -6.08 12.18
C GLU A 17 -10.35 -5.00 11.14
N ARG A 18 -10.66 -5.31 9.86
CA ARG A 18 -10.62 -4.33 8.76
C ARG A 18 -11.48 -3.11 9.10
N ALA A 19 -12.75 -3.31 9.45
CA ALA A 19 -13.68 -2.22 9.72
C ALA A 19 -13.17 -1.32 10.86
N ARG A 20 -12.70 -1.92 11.97
CA ARG A 20 -12.13 -1.17 13.11
C ARG A 20 -10.92 -0.34 12.72
N LEU A 21 -10.05 -0.89 11.87
CA LEU A 21 -8.85 -0.19 11.40
C LEU A 21 -9.22 1.01 10.51
N TRP A 22 -10.12 0.81 9.55
CA TRP A 22 -10.58 1.89 8.66
C TRP A 22 -11.28 3.00 9.43
N THR A 23 -12.18 2.66 10.37
CA THR A 23 -12.83 3.64 11.23
C THR A 23 -11.80 4.45 12.02
N ARG A 24 -10.84 3.80 12.69
CA ARG A 24 -9.80 4.48 13.47
C ARG A 24 -8.95 5.41 12.61
N CYS A 25 -8.58 5.01 11.41
CA CYS A 25 -7.83 5.86 10.48
C CYS A 25 -8.66 7.06 10.02
N GLY A 26 -9.93 6.85 9.66
CA GLY A 26 -10.85 7.91 9.28
C GLY A 26 -11.07 8.94 10.39
N GLU A 27 -11.29 8.50 11.64
CA GLU A 27 -11.41 9.38 12.81
C GLU A 27 -10.17 10.24 13.05
N ARG A 28 -8.99 9.75 12.64
CA ARG A 28 -7.71 10.45 12.78
C ARG A 28 -7.34 11.28 11.55
N GLY A 29 -8.16 11.25 10.50
CA GLY A 29 -7.84 11.92 9.23
C GLY A 29 -6.56 11.37 8.58
N LEU A 30 -6.32 10.06 8.71
CA LEU A 30 -5.16 9.40 8.13
C LEU A 30 -5.58 8.41 7.03
N PRO A 31 -4.81 8.31 5.94
CA PRO A 31 -4.91 7.19 5.01
C PRO A 31 -4.69 5.86 5.72
N VAL A 32 -5.22 4.79 5.16
CA VAL A 32 -4.93 3.43 5.61
C VAL A 32 -3.75 2.88 4.84
N VAL A 33 -2.82 2.25 5.56
CA VAL A 33 -1.82 1.33 5.00
C VAL A 33 -1.76 0.13 5.92
N ALA A 34 -2.11 -1.05 5.40
CA ALA A 34 -2.30 -2.25 6.19
C ALA A 34 -1.96 -3.51 5.40
N VAL A 35 -1.82 -4.63 6.09
CA VAL A 35 -1.61 -5.95 5.47
C VAL A 35 -2.79 -6.85 5.83
N ARG A 36 -3.44 -7.40 4.81
CA ARG A 36 -4.41 -8.49 4.96
C ARG A 36 -3.69 -9.83 4.96
N VAL A 37 -4.00 -10.68 5.94
CA VAL A 37 -3.63 -12.10 5.90
C VAL A 37 -4.65 -12.83 5.03
N GLY A 38 -4.20 -13.49 3.96
CA GLY A 38 -5.03 -14.28 3.07
C GLY A 38 -4.62 -15.75 3.09
N GLU A 39 -5.48 -16.61 2.52
CA GLU A 39 -5.25 -18.06 2.52
C GLU A 39 -3.96 -18.50 1.79
N ARG A 40 -3.50 -17.70 0.81
CA ARG A 40 -2.34 -18.02 -0.04
C ARG A 40 -1.23 -16.97 0.03
N GLY A 41 -1.19 -16.18 1.10
CA GLY A 41 -0.19 -15.14 1.28
C GLY A 41 -0.76 -13.86 1.90
N TYR A 42 -0.14 -12.74 1.58
CA TYR A 42 -0.44 -11.46 2.20
C TYR A 42 -0.76 -10.42 1.14
N VAL A 43 -1.70 -9.52 1.45
CA VAL A 43 -2.05 -8.41 0.56
C VAL A 43 -1.84 -7.10 1.29
N VAL A 44 -0.88 -6.31 0.82
CA VAL A 44 -0.69 -4.94 1.26
C VAL A 44 -1.79 -4.09 0.64
N ARG A 45 -2.56 -3.39 1.46
CA ARG A 45 -3.55 -2.42 1.01
C ARG A 45 -3.18 -1.02 1.43
N TYR A 46 -3.45 -0.08 0.56
CA TYR A 46 -3.55 1.32 0.93
C TYR A 46 -4.87 1.92 0.49
N ASP A 47 -5.35 2.92 1.24
CA ASP A 47 -6.62 3.59 1.00
C ASP A 47 -6.54 5.06 1.45
N LEU A 48 -6.67 5.98 0.49
CA LEU A 48 -6.77 7.43 0.74
C LEU A 48 -8.23 7.90 0.81
N GLY A 49 -9.20 7.03 0.56
CA GLY A 49 -10.62 7.33 0.67
C GLY A 49 -11.04 7.72 2.08
N THR A 50 -10.33 7.25 3.13
CA THR A 50 -10.57 7.68 4.52
C THR A 50 -10.31 9.17 4.76
N VAL A 51 -9.56 9.83 3.87
CA VAL A 51 -9.25 11.27 3.95
C VAL A 51 -9.83 12.06 2.79
N ASP A 52 -10.66 11.46 1.93
CA ASP A 52 -11.23 12.10 0.75
C ASP A 52 -10.12 12.74 -0.13
N ARG A 53 -9.05 11.97 -0.36
CA ARG A 53 -7.91 12.37 -1.20
C ARG A 53 -7.53 11.26 -2.17
N ARG A 54 -6.69 11.63 -3.13
CA ARG A 54 -6.06 10.72 -4.06
C ARG A 54 -4.61 11.12 -4.29
N LEU A 55 -3.81 10.18 -4.77
CA LEU A 55 -2.43 10.43 -5.17
C LEU A 55 -2.40 11.26 -6.45
N THR A 56 -1.47 12.23 -6.46
CA THR A 56 -1.07 12.93 -7.69
C THR A 56 -0.46 11.96 -8.69
N ASP A 57 -0.42 12.34 -9.97
CA ASP A 57 0.19 11.54 -11.05
C ASP A 57 1.66 11.23 -10.74
N ALA A 58 2.39 12.24 -10.25
CA ALA A 58 3.79 12.11 -9.88
C ALA A 58 3.98 11.15 -8.68
N ALA A 59 3.13 11.25 -7.64
CA ALA A 59 3.18 10.36 -6.50
C ALA A 59 2.82 8.91 -6.87
N LEU A 60 1.81 8.73 -7.72
CA LEU A 60 1.44 7.40 -8.23
C LEU A 60 2.57 6.78 -9.05
N GLN A 61 3.20 7.57 -9.94
CA GLN A 61 4.33 7.09 -10.73
C GLN A 61 5.50 6.68 -9.82
N ARG A 62 5.84 7.52 -8.83
CA ARG A 62 6.87 7.20 -7.83
C ARG A 62 6.55 5.93 -7.05
N LEU A 63 5.30 5.75 -6.62
CA LEU A 63 4.85 4.55 -5.92
C LEU A 63 5.07 3.30 -6.77
N ARG A 64 4.70 3.35 -8.06
CA ARG A 64 4.90 2.24 -9.00
C ARG A 64 6.36 1.90 -9.16
N GLU A 65 7.23 2.90 -9.31
CA GLU A 65 8.67 2.72 -9.39
C GLU A 65 9.26 2.09 -8.12
N GLN A 66 8.81 2.51 -6.94
CA GLN A 66 9.22 1.94 -5.66
C GLN A 66 8.82 0.47 -5.53
N VAL A 67 7.58 0.14 -5.91
CA VAL A 67 7.06 -1.23 -5.90
C VAL A 67 7.82 -2.11 -6.90
N LEU A 68 8.07 -1.62 -8.12
CA LEU A 68 8.88 -2.32 -9.11
C LEU A 68 10.29 -2.57 -8.62
N ALA A 69 10.96 -1.56 -8.06
CA ALA A 69 12.31 -1.70 -7.49
C ALA A 69 12.36 -2.67 -6.30
N PHE A 70 11.25 -2.84 -5.57
CA PHE A 70 11.11 -3.83 -4.54
C PHE A 70 11.02 -5.25 -5.11
N HIS A 71 10.25 -5.44 -6.20
CA HIS A 71 10.08 -6.73 -6.88
C HIS A 71 11.26 -7.14 -7.75
N ASP A 72 12.03 -6.21 -8.32
CA ASP A 72 13.22 -6.51 -9.14
C ASP A 72 14.33 -7.21 -8.33
N ARG A 73 14.22 -7.16 -6.99
CA ARG A 73 15.07 -7.92 -6.05
C ARG A 73 14.62 -9.38 -5.86
N ALA A 74 13.48 -9.78 -6.42
CA ALA A 74 12.95 -11.14 -6.39
C ALA A 74 13.15 -11.80 -7.77
N PRO A 75 13.92 -12.90 -7.88
CA PRO A 75 14.21 -13.53 -9.16
C PRO A 75 12.98 -14.21 -9.76
N GLY A 76 12.76 -14.05 -11.08
CA GLY A 76 11.90 -14.96 -11.87
C GLY A 76 10.72 -14.37 -12.65
N VAL A 77 10.49 -13.06 -12.63
CA VAL A 77 9.44 -12.41 -13.46
C VAL A 77 10.08 -11.36 -14.37
N ASP A 78 9.77 -11.39 -15.66
CA ASP A 78 10.26 -10.37 -16.61
C ASP A 78 9.69 -8.99 -16.30
N ARG A 79 10.48 -7.95 -16.59
CA ARG A 79 10.21 -6.57 -16.16
C ARG A 79 8.89 -6.01 -16.71
N ASP A 80 8.53 -6.34 -17.95
CA ASP A 80 7.31 -5.82 -18.59
C ASP A 80 6.06 -6.39 -17.92
N SER A 81 6.04 -7.69 -17.63
CA SER A 81 4.97 -8.33 -16.85
C SER A 81 4.83 -7.76 -15.44
N GLN A 82 5.92 -7.29 -14.82
CA GLN A 82 5.86 -6.61 -13.52
C GLN A 82 5.23 -5.21 -13.63
N VAL A 83 5.55 -4.45 -14.68
CA VAL A 83 4.99 -3.11 -14.90
C VAL A 83 3.47 -3.16 -15.06
N ASP A 84 2.97 -4.08 -15.89
CA ASP A 84 1.53 -4.23 -16.11
C ASP A 84 0.80 -4.65 -14.82
N ARG A 85 1.38 -5.59 -14.05
CA ARG A 85 0.85 -6.01 -12.75
C ARG A 85 0.76 -4.83 -11.77
N VAL A 86 1.86 -4.11 -11.59
CA VAL A 86 1.92 -2.97 -10.67
C VAL A 86 0.97 -1.86 -11.11
N GLY A 87 0.79 -1.64 -12.41
CA GLY A 87 -0.18 -0.70 -12.96
C GLY A 87 -1.63 -1.03 -12.59
N GLY A 88 -2.00 -2.31 -12.58
CA GLY A 88 -3.31 -2.79 -12.16
C GLY A 88 -3.52 -2.84 -10.64
N GLU A 89 -2.45 -3.06 -9.88
CA GLU A 89 -2.47 -3.18 -8.42
C GLU A 89 -2.37 -1.83 -7.68
N THR A 90 -1.93 -0.76 -8.37
CA THR A 90 -1.77 0.58 -7.80
C THR A 90 -2.71 1.60 -8.44
N GLY A 91 -3.76 1.95 -7.71
CA GLY A 91 -4.70 3.02 -8.05
C GLY A 91 -4.41 4.32 -7.30
N ARG A 92 -5.06 5.41 -7.75
CA ARG A 92 -4.90 6.74 -7.14
C ARG A 92 -5.54 6.85 -5.75
N HIS A 93 -6.62 6.12 -5.51
CA HIS A 93 -7.36 6.13 -4.24
C HIS A 93 -6.99 4.93 -3.39
N THR A 94 -6.93 3.76 -4.01
CA THR A 94 -6.66 2.49 -3.35
C THR A 94 -5.70 1.65 -4.17
N GLY A 95 -5.02 0.71 -3.52
CA GLY A 95 -4.24 -0.32 -4.19
C GLY A 95 -4.09 -1.57 -3.35
N GLU A 96 -3.82 -2.68 -4.03
CA GLU A 96 -3.70 -4.03 -3.45
C GLU A 96 -2.47 -4.71 -4.04
N LEU A 97 -1.41 -4.87 -3.24
CA LEU A 97 -0.15 -5.48 -3.68
C LEU A 97 0.06 -6.83 -3.00
N HIS A 98 0.37 -7.84 -3.78
CA HIS A 98 0.55 -9.21 -3.28
C HIS A 98 1.98 -9.49 -2.78
N ALA A 99 2.10 -10.26 -1.70
CA ALA A 99 3.37 -10.70 -1.15
C ALA A 99 3.26 -12.11 -0.55
N ASP A 100 4.33 -12.90 -0.70
CA ASP A 100 4.32 -14.33 -0.29
C ASP A 100 4.47 -14.53 1.22
N THR A 101 5.12 -13.59 1.92
CA THR A 101 5.38 -13.70 3.37
C THR A 101 5.01 -12.42 4.10
N GLU A 102 4.62 -12.54 5.37
CA GLU A 102 4.28 -11.40 6.23
C GLU A 102 5.43 -10.39 6.28
N ARG A 103 6.66 -10.89 6.41
CA ARG A 103 7.87 -10.06 6.46
C ARG A 103 8.03 -9.24 5.18
N THR A 104 7.81 -9.86 4.03
CA THR A 104 7.84 -9.17 2.72
C THR A 104 6.71 -8.15 2.63
N ALA A 105 5.49 -8.53 3.03
CA ALA A 105 4.32 -7.67 3.00
C ALA A 105 4.49 -6.42 3.89
N ARG A 106 4.94 -6.59 5.13
CA ARG A 106 5.22 -5.48 6.05
C ARG A 106 6.32 -4.56 5.55
N ARG A 107 7.36 -5.11 4.90
CA ARG A 107 8.40 -4.30 4.27
C ARG A 107 7.83 -3.50 3.10
N LEU A 108 7.07 -4.14 2.21
CA LEU A 108 6.42 -3.47 1.09
C LEU A 108 5.46 -2.37 1.58
N ALA A 109 4.62 -2.67 2.56
CA ALA A 109 3.71 -1.71 3.18
C ALA A 109 4.44 -0.50 3.79
N SER A 110 5.59 -0.71 4.41
CA SER A 110 6.44 0.36 4.92
C SER A 110 6.91 1.31 3.82
N HIS A 111 7.32 0.78 2.66
CA HIS A 111 7.72 1.60 1.50
C HIS A 111 6.51 2.33 0.89
N VAL A 112 5.37 1.64 0.76
CA VAL A 112 4.11 2.25 0.29
C VAL A 112 3.71 3.42 1.21
N ALA A 113 3.85 3.25 2.52
CA ALA A 113 3.50 4.27 3.50
C ALA A 113 4.31 5.56 3.34
N GLU A 114 5.58 5.50 2.89
CA GLU A 114 6.39 6.71 2.65
C GLU A 114 5.73 7.66 1.65
N THR A 115 5.06 7.11 0.63
CA THR A 115 4.36 7.88 -0.40
C THR A 115 2.91 8.15 -0.01
N VAL A 116 2.20 7.15 0.53
CA VAL A 116 0.77 7.28 0.86
C VAL A 116 0.52 8.20 2.05
N LEU A 117 1.39 8.20 3.06
CA LEU A 117 1.22 9.06 4.25
C LEU A 117 1.78 10.47 4.06
N ASP A 118 2.50 10.73 2.97
CA ASP A 118 3.00 12.07 2.66
C ASP A 118 1.88 12.95 2.11
N SER A 119 1.41 13.90 2.92
CA SER A 119 0.34 14.81 2.52
C SER A 119 0.67 15.66 1.29
N SER A 120 1.95 15.86 0.95
CA SER A 120 2.36 16.57 -0.26
C SER A 120 2.13 15.74 -1.54
N SER A 121 1.93 14.44 -1.39
CA SER A 121 1.61 13.51 -2.49
C SER A 121 0.11 13.48 -2.84
N TRP A 122 -0.73 14.19 -2.08
CA TRP A 122 -2.18 14.16 -2.22
C TRP A 122 -2.72 15.36 -2.98
N HIS A 123 -3.82 15.16 -3.68
CA HIS A 123 -4.68 16.26 -4.13
C HIS A 123 -6.17 15.93 -3.92
N ARG A 124 -6.99 16.98 -3.92
CA ARG A 124 -8.44 16.84 -4.10
C ARG A 124 -8.75 16.78 -5.59
N ASP A 125 -9.83 16.09 -5.94
CA ASP A 125 -10.53 16.38 -7.20
C ASP A 125 -11.00 17.84 -7.24
#